data_AF-A0A1A0N116-F1
#
_entry.id   AF-A0A1A0N116-F1
#
_cell.length_a   1.000
_cell.length_b   1.000
_cell.length_c   1.000
_cell.angle_alpha   90.00
_cell.angle_beta   90.00
_cell.angle_gamma   90.00
#
_symmetry.space_group_name_H-M   'P 1'
#
loop_
_entity.id
_entity.type
_entity.pdbx_description
1 polymer ?
#
loop_
_entity_poly.entity_id
_entity_poly.type
_entity_poly.pdbx_seq_one_letter_code
_entity_poly.pdbx_strand_id
1 'polypeptide(L)'
;MSSTATSLEAPASPCGRMDAFFAEIGELTGQRNAIDARLVEIVAEIDHDGLWGATGARSLTSLVAWKTGVSPRNAEVMVAVAHRLEEFPRCAEAMSEGRLSLDQVGVVAEHAADGSDEHYAQFAESATVTQLRTAVKLEPRSEPEPGSKPEPERSISKISHDDGSVTYKIRLPKLEAAKFDAALASHQDALVADWKRDHEDGPPSDEAPPFPNQVDGFMSLVEAGWDADVARRPHGQRTTVVVHVDIEKRLAALHLGSVLTDDERRLLLCDATCEVWLQKHGQPIGAGRSTRTISRRLRRALEHRDRCCRVPGCGATRGLHAHHIIHWEDGGVTELHNLVLVCPYHHRLHHQRVITITGPADRLVVTDAGGRQLDGGSLARPPTTPRPDVPPCPGPTGERAQWWWYQPFEPPPTPSTN
;
A
#
# COMPACT_ATOMS: atom_id res chain seq x y z
N MET A 1 -15.54 42.14 18.09
CA MET A 1 -16.38 43.20 17.51
C MET A 1 -17.30 42.56 16.49
N SER A 2 -18.58 42.89 16.61
CA SER A 2 -19.77 42.53 15.83
C SER A 2 -19.70 41.41 14.80
N SER A 3 -20.20 40.24 15.20
CA SER A 3 -20.81 39.27 14.28
C SER A 3 -22.14 39.84 13.81
N THR A 4 -22.18 40.45 12.63
CA THR A 4 -23.43 40.64 11.89
C THR A 4 -23.89 39.26 11.43
N ALA A 5 -24.68 38.61 12.29
CA ALA A 5 -25.53 37.52 11.88
C ALA A 5 -26.55 38.10 10.90
N THR A 6 -26.33 37.88 9.61
CA THR A 6 -27.35 38.10 8.59
C THR A 6 -28.48 37.12 8.92
N SER A 7 -29.53 37.63 9.55
CA SER A 7 -30.77 36.92 9.78
C SER A 7 -31.41 36.64 8.42
N LEU A 8 -31.09 35.49 7.83
CA LEU A 8 -31.86 34.93 6.72
C LEU A 8 -33.24 34.57 7.29
N GLU A 9 -34.28 35.29 6.88
CA GLU A 9 -35.67 34.90 7.13
C GLU A 9 -35.84 33.45 6.70
N ALA A 10 -36.21 32.57 7.64
CA ALA A 10 -36.41 31.16 7.34
C ALA A 10 -37.51 31.02 6.28
N PRO A 11 -37.23 30.41 5.10
CA PRO A 11 -38.24 30.27 4.07
C PRO A 11 -39.45 29.50 4.62
N ALA A 12 -40.63 30.11 4.50
CA ALA A 12 -41.85 29.70 5.19
C ALA A 12 -42.40 28.31 4.75
N SER A 13 -41.84 27.70 3.71
CA SER A 13 -42.26 26.40 3.18
C SER A 13 -41.12 25.36 3.19
N PRO A 14 -41.43 24.06 3.33
CA PRO A 14 -40.45 22.99 3.18
C PRO A 14 -39.66 23.05 1.87
N CYS A 15 -40.30 23.45 0.76
CA CYS A 15 -39.63 23.60 -0.54
C CYS A 15 -38.60 24.73 -0.51
N GLY A 16 -38.95 25.91 0.02
CA GLY A 16 -37.99 27.02 0.10
C GLY A 16 -36.81 26.71 1.02
N ARG A 17 -37.01 25.91 2.07
CA ARG A 17 -35.90 25.40 2.91
C ARG A 17 -34.99 24.46 2.15
N MET A 18 -35.56 23.59 1.30
CA MET A 18 -34.78 22.70 0.46
C MET A 18 -33.92 23.47 -0.54
N ASP A 19 -34.50 24.49 -1.19
CA ASP A 19 -33.76 25.32 -2.16
C ASP A 19 -32.58 26.06 -1.49
N ALA A 20 -32.79 26.56 -0.26
CA ALA A 20 -31.70 27.15 0.54
C ALA A 20 -30.58 26.14 0.84
N PHE A 21 -30.92 24.89 1.20
CA PHE A 21 -29.93 23.85 1.41
C PHE A 21 -29.20 23.47 0.12
N PHE A 22 -29.87 23.43 -1.03
CA PHE A 22 -29.21 23.17 -2.31
C PHE A 22 -28.23 24.29 -2.70
N ALA A 23 -28.58 25.56 -2.44
CA ALA A 23 -27.67 26.67 -2.65
C ALA A 23 -26.41 26.55 -1.76
N GLU A 24 -26.60 26.23 -0.47
CA GLU A 24 -25.49 26.03 0.47
C GLU A 24 -24.63 24.81 0.10
N ILE A 25 -25.25 23.70 -0.33
CA ILE A 25 -24.54 22.51 -0.84
C ILE A 25 -23.69 22.88 -2.05
N GLY A 26 -24.22 23.66 -3.00
CA GLY A 26 -23.49 24.12 -4.18
C GLY A 26 -22.26 24.96 -3.81
N GLU A 27 -22.41 25.93 -2.91
CA GLU A 27 -21.31 26.76 -2.42
C GLU A 27 -20.21 25.92 -1.76
N LEU A 28 -20.59 25.07 -0.79
CA LEU A 28 -19.65 24.22 -0.06
C LEU A 28 -18.98 23.18 -0.98
N THR A 29 -19.69 22.69 -1.99
CA THR A 29 -19.14 21.76 -2.98
C THR A 29 -18.11 22.46 -3.87
N GLY A 30 -18.38 23.69 -4.32
CA GLY A 30 -17.42 24.49 -5.07
C GLY A 30 -16.14 24.73 -4.27
N GLN A 31 -16.27 25.16 -3.02
CA GLN A 31 -15.15 25.36 -2.10
C GLN A 31 -14.36 24.06 -1.87
N ARG A 32 -15.05 22.93 -1.67
CA ARG A 32 -14.42 21.61 -1.50
C ARG A 32 -13.63 21.22 -2.74
N ASN A 33 -14.20 21.37 -3.94
CA ASN A 33 -13.55 21.04 -5.19
C ASN A 33 -12.25 21.84 -5.39
N ALA A 34 -12.28 23.14 -5.09
CA ALA A 34 -11.09 24.00 -5.12
C ALA A 34 -10.02 23.59 -4.08
N ILE A 35 -10.44 23.16 -2.88
CA ILE A 35 -9.53 22.60 -1.86
C ILE A 35 -8.91 21.28 -2.36
N ASP A 36 -9.71 20.39 -2.94
CA ASP A 36 -9.23 19.13 -3.50
C ASP A 36 -8.23 19.38 -4.64
N ALA A 37 -8.47 20.39 -5.49
CA ALA A 37 -7.51 20.82 -6.51
C ALA A 37 -6.17 21.24 -5.90
N ARG A 38 -6.21 22.10 -4.86
CA ARG A 38 -4.99 22.53 -4.18
C ARG A 38 -4.25 21.37 -3.49
N LEU A 39 -4.97 20.40 -2.96
CA LEU A 39 -4.37 19.19 -2.39
C LEU A 39 -3.65 18.38 -3.49
N VAL A 40 -4.28 18.21 -4.65
CA VAL A 40 -3.69 17.49 -5.79
C VAL A 40 -2.42 18.20 -6.30
N GLU A 41 -2.42 19.54 -6.41
CA GLU A 41 -1.22 20.31 -6.75
C GLU A 41 -0.06 20.07 -5.77
N ILE A 42 -0.35 20.07 -4.47
CA ILE A 42 0.67 19.78 -3.44
C ILE A 42 1.18 18.35 -3.59
N VAL A 43 0.31 17.38 -3.90
CA VAL A 43 0.72 15.99 -4.13
C VAL A 43 1.63 15.88 -5.36
N ALA A 44 1.33 16.62 -6.44
CA ALA A 44 2.16 16.66 -7.63
C ALA A 44 3.54 17.29 -7.35
N GLU A 45 3.60 18.39 -6.58
CA GLU A 45 4.86 19.02 -6.15
C GLU A 45 5.71 18.06 -5.29
N ILE A 46 5.08 17.36 -4.33
CA ILE A 46 5.75 16.36 -3.49
C ILE A 46 6.36 15.23 -4.33
N ASP A 47 5.68 14.80 -5.39
CA ASP A 47 6.17 13.72 -6.25
C ASP A 47 7.28 14.20 -7.19
N HIS A 48 7.07 15.34 -7.86
CA HIS A 48 8.03 15.95 -8.77
C HIS A 48 9.40 16.16 -8.12
N ASP A 49 9.41 16.70 -6.89
CA ASP A 49 10.62 16.97 -6.12
C ASP A 49 11.12 15.74 -5.32
N GLY A 50 10.41 14.60 -5.36
CA GLY A 50 10.76 13.39 -4.62
C GLY A 50 10.72 13.54 -3.09
N LEU A 51 9.97 14.54 -2.57
CA LEU A 51 10.00 14.95 -1.16
C LEU A 51 9.43 13.88 -0.21
N TRP A 52 8.54 13.02 -0.71
CA TRP A 52 7.93 11.97 0.10
C TRP A 52 8.94 10.94 0.62
N GLY A 53 10.10 10.80 -0.04
CA GLY A 53 11.20 9.95 0.44
C GLY A 53 11.72 10.38 1.82
N ALA A 54 11.70 11.68 2.12
CA ALA A 54 12.14 12.21 3.41
C ALA A 54 11.17 11.88 4.56
N THR A 55 9.94 11.46 4.27
CA THR A 55 8.92 11.19 5.30
C THR A 55 8.90 9.72 5.76
N GLY A 56 9.64 8.82 5.09
CA GLY A 56 9.56 7.38 5.34
C GLY A 56 8.26 6.72 4.86
N ALA A 57 7.43 7.40 4.06
CA ALA A 57 6.26 6.75 3.49
C ALA A 57 6.69 5.67 2.49
N ARG A 58 6.01 4.53 2.48
CA ARG A 58 6.33 3.41 1.56
C ARG A 58 5.93 3.68 0.10
N SER A 59 5.08 4.67 -0.13
CA SER A 59 4.62 5.16 -1.44
C SER A 59 3.97 6.53 -1.26
N LEU A 60 3.91 7.32 -2.33
CA LEU A 60 3.18 8.58 -2.35
C LEU A 60 1.71 8.40 -1.92
N THR A 61 1.02 7.39 -2.45
CA THR A 61 -0.36 7.04 -2.03
C THR A 61 -0.47 6.78 -0.53
N SER A 62 0.52 6.10 0.07
CA SER A 62 0.52 5.84 1.51
C SER A 62 0.75 7.10 2.32
N LEU A 63 1.58 8.03 1.81
CA LEU A 63 1.77 9.35 2.41
C LEU A 63 0.46 10.13 2.39
N VAL A 64 -0.19 10.23 1.22
CA VAL A 64 -1.44 10.96 1.03
C VAL A 64 -2.53 10.40 1.95
N ALA A 65 -2.79 9.09 1.91
CA ALA A 65 -3.79 8.46 2.77
C ALA A 65 -3.54 8.74 4.26
N TRP A 66 -2.28 8.67 4.70
CA TRP A 66 -1.91 8.96 6.09
C TRP A 66 -2.12 10.44 6.45
N LYS A 67 -1.69 11.37 5.60
CA LYS A 67 -1.69 12.81 5.93
C LYS A 67 -3.05 13.47 5.76
N THR A 68 -3.90 12.96 4.87
CA THR A 68 -5.24 13.53 4.64
C THR A 68 -6.35 12.75 5.35
N GLY A 69 -6.05 11.55 5.87
CA GLY A 69 -7.02 10.71 6.58
C GLY A 69 -8.08 10.08 5.66
N VAL A 70 -7.84 10.08 4.34
CA VAL A 70 -8.75 9.48 3.35
C VAL A 70 -8.48 7.99 3.16
N SER A 71 -9.44 7.28 2.54
CA SER A 71 -9.24 5.86 2.21
C SER A 71 -8.07 5.68 1.22
N PRO A 72 -7.41 4.50 1.20
CA PRO A 72 -6.37 4.21 0.21
C PRO A 72 -6.84 4.46 -1.23
N ARG A 73 -8.10 4.12 -1.54
CA ARG A 73 -8.68 4.36 -2.86
C ARG A 73 -8.79 5.85 -3.21
N ASN A 74 -9.19 6.70 -2.26
CA ASN A 74 -9.26 8.13 -2.51
C ASN A 74 -7.85 8.75 -2.68
N ALA A 75 -6.87 8.24 -1.94
CA ALA A 75 -5.48 8.64 -2.11
C ALA A 75 -4.91 8.20 -3.48
N GLU A 76 -5.28 7.02 -3.97
CA GLU A 76 -4.95 6.57 -5.34
C GLU A 76 -5.52 7.54 -6.39
N VAL A 77 -6.77 7.97 -6.22
CA VAL A 77 -7.41 8.94 -7.11
C VAL A 77 -6.66 10.28 -7.09
N MET A 78 -6.36 10.84 -5.91
CA MET A 78 -5.58 12.08 -5.80
C MET A 78 -4.22 11.97 -6.51
N VAL A 79 -3.52 10.85 -6.32
CA VAL A 79 -2.23 10.59 -6.97
C VAL A 79 -2.37 10.43 -8.49
N ALA A 80 -3.42 9.75 -8.96
CA ALA A 80 -3.69 9.60 -10.39
C ALA A 80 -3.95 10.96 -11.06
N VAL A 81 -4.73 11.84 -10.42
CA VAL A 81 -4.92 13.21 -10.93
C VAL A 81 -3.62 14.00 -10.87
N ALA A 82 -2.85 13.91 -9.78
CA ALA A 82 -1.58 14.61 -9.62
C ALA A 82 -0.58 14.27 -10.74
N HIS A 83 -0.44 12.99 -11.10
CA HIS A 83 0.47 12.55 -12.15
C HIS A 83 0.06 13.05 -13.55
N ARG A 84 -1.22 13.35 -13.78
CA ARG A 84 -1.75 13.75 -15.10
C ARG A 84 -2.23 15.20 -15.15
N LEU A 85 -1.83 16.05 -14.19
CA LEU A 85 -2.20 17.47 -14.18
C LEU A 85 -1.79 18.20 -15.47
N GLU A 86 -0.59 17.92 -15.99
CA GLU A 86 -0.08 18.53 -17.21
C GLU A 86 -0.79 18.01 -18.48
N GLU A 87 -1.30 16.78 -18.44
CA GLU A 87 -2.05 16.16 -19.53
C GLU A 87 -3.52 16.60 -19.58
N PHE A 88 -4.07 17.00 -18.43
CA PHE A 88 -5.47 17.47 -18.29
C PHE A 88 -5.61 18.86 -17.66
N PRO A 89 -5.01 19.91 -18.26
CA PRO A 89 -5.03 21.25 -17.69
C PRO A 89 -6.44 21.85 -17.57
N ARG A 90 -7.37 21.57 -18.49
CA ARG A 90 -8.74 22.09 -18.43
C ARG A 90 -9.57 21.40 -17.35
N CYS A 91 -9.42 20.08 -17.19
CA CYS A 91 -10.07 19.39 -16.06
C CYS A 91 -9.52 19.88 -14.71
N ALA A 92 -8.21 20.11 -14.62
CA ALA A 92 -7.57 20.67 -13.43
C ALA A 92 -8.05 22.09 -13.12
N GLU A 93 -8.11 22.96 -14.14
CA GLU A 93 -8.65 24.32 -14.03
C GLU A 93 -10.09 24.31 -13.54
N ALA A 94 -10.95 23.49 -14.16
CA ALA A 94 -12.35 23.37 -13.76
C ALA A 94 -12.53 22.84 -12.33
N MET A 95 -11.61 22.00 -11.83
CA MET A 95 -11.60 21.58 -10.42
C MET A 95 -11.18 22.73 -9.50
N SER A 96 -10.13 23.49 -9.88
CA SER A 96 -9.64 24.64 -9.12
C SER A 96 -10.67 25.77 -9.01
N GLU A 97 -11.50 25.95 -10.04
CA GLU A 97 -12.60 26.92 -10.09
C GLU A 97 -13.89 26.37 -9.46
N GLY A 98 -13.84 25.19 -8.83
CA GLY A 98 -14.93 24.59 -8.09
C GLY A 98 -16.00 23.88 -8.92
N ARG A 99 -15.87 23.85 -10.26
CA ARG A 99 -16.88 23.26 -11.16
C ARG A 99 -16.87 21.74 -11.17
N LEU A 100 -15.69 21.12 -11.17
CA LEU A 100 -15.54 19.65 -11.18
C LEU A 100 -15.05 19.11 -9.85
N SER A 101 -15.56 17.95 -9.46
CA SER A 101 -15.11 17.24 -8.27
C SER A 101 -13.91 16.34 -8.53
N LEU A 102 -13.13 16.06 -7.48
CA LEU A 102 -12.04 15.09 -7.50
C LEU A 102 -12.48 13.71 -8.04
N ASP A 103 -13.70 13.28 -7.73
CA ASP A 103 -14.24 12.00 -8.21
C ASP A 103 -14.49 12.00 -9.73
N GLN A 104 -14.88 13.14 -10.31
CA GLN A 104 -15.08 13.28 -11.76
C GLN A 104 -13.73 13.34 -12.47
N VAL A 105 -12.83 14.21 -12.03
CA VAL A 105 -11.49 14.35 -12.62
C VAL A 105 -10.68 13.07 -12.43
N GLY A 106 -10.85 12.38 -11.31
CA GLY A 106 -10.25 11.08 -11.04
C GLY A 106 -10.60 10.02 -12.08
N VAL A 107 -11.86 9.96 -12.53
CA VAL A 107 -12.24 9.02 -13.61
C VAL A 107 -11.53 9.34 -14.91
N VAL A 108 -11.40 10.62 -15.24
CA VAL A 108 -10.68 11.08 -16.45
C VAL A 108 -9.20 10.73 -16.33
N ALA A 109 -8.55 11.15 -15.24
CA ALA A 109 -7.14 10.89 -15.01
C ALA A 109 -6.80 9.39 -15.01
N GLU A 110 -7.63 8.54 -14.42
CA GLU A 110 -7.31 7.11 -14.37
C GLU A 110 -7.47 6.39 -15.71
N HIS A 111 -8.37 6.85 -16.59
CA HIS A 111 -8.87 5.98 -17.67
C HIS A 111 -8.97 6.66 -19.06
N ALA A 112 -9.06 7.99 -19.13
CA ALA A 112 -9.26 8.69 -20.39
C ALA A 112 -7.98 8.75 -21.23
N ALA A 113 -8.14 8.73 -22.55
CA ALA A 113 -7.03 8.82 -23.50
C ALA A 113 -6.30 10.17 -23.46
N ASP A 114 -5.03 10.19 -23.89
CA ASP A 114 -4.26 11.43 -24.00
C ASP A 114 -4.90 12.38 -25.03
N GLY A 115 -4.92 13.67 -24.73
CA GLY A 115 -5.54 14.69 -25.59
C GLY A 115 -7.07 14.79 -25.48
N SER A 116 -7.71 13.99 -24.62
CA SER A 116 -9.17 14.03 -24.38
C SER A 116 -9.63 15.10 -23.39
N ASP A 117 -8.71 15.95 -22.91
CA ASP A 117 -8.96 16.94 -21.84
C ASP A 117 -10.13 17.89 -22.14
N GLU A 118 -10.15 18.51 -23.32
CA GLU A 118 -11.24 19.42 -23.71
C GLU A 118 -12.59 18.69 -23.75
N HIS A 119 -12.61 17.47 -24.27
CA HIS A 119 -13.81 16.64 -24.38
C HIS A 119 -14.40 16.32 -23.01
N TYR A 120 -13.56 15.87 -22.08
CA TYR A 120 -14.02 15.49 -20.74
C TYR A 120 -14.24 16.67 -19.81
N ALA A 121 -13.51 17.76 -19.94
CA ALA A 121 -13.79 18.99 -19.20
C ALA A 121 -15.21 19.47 -19.50
N GLN A 122 -15.62 19.49 -20.78
CA GLN A 122 -16.97 19.87 -21.17
C GLN A 122 -18.03 18.84 -20.74
N PHE A 123 -17.78 17.55 -20.95
CA PHE A 123 -18.76 16.52 -20.62
C PHE A 123 -18.97 16.38 -19.11
N ALA A 124 -17.93 16.50 -18.30
CA ALA A 124 -17.98 16.33 -16.85
C ALA A 124 -18.84 17.40 -16.15
N GLU A 125 -18.97 18.61 -16.71
CA GLU A 125 -19.81 19.67 -16.11
C GLU A 125 -21.30 19.29 -16.01
N SER A 126 -21.77 18.40 -16.90
CA SER A 126 -23.16 17.94 -16.90
C SER A 126 -23.33 16.48 -16.48
N ALA A 127 -22.25 15.69 -16.53
CA ALA A 127 -22.28 14.25 -16.33
C ALA A 127 -22.02 13.81 -14.89
N THR A 128 -22.80 12.83 -14.44
CA THR A 128 -22.50 12.09 -13.21
C THR A 128 -21.21 11.26 -13.36
N VAL A 129 -20.55 10.92 -12.24
CA VAL A 129 -19.37 10.04 -12.23
C VAL A 129 -19.65 8.68 -12.92
N THR A 130 -20.86 8.13 -12.77
CA THR A 130 -21.27 6.90 -13.45
C THR A 130 -21.35 7.06 -14.97
N GLN A 131 -21.84 8.21 -15.44
CA GLN A 131 -21.86 8.54 -16.86
C GLN A 131 -20.46 8.76 -17.40
N LEU A 132 -19.59 9.49 -16.69
CA LEU A 132 -18.18 9.63 -17.05
C LEU A 132 -17.48 8.27 -17.20
N ARG A 133 -17.67 7.36 -16.24
CA ARG A 133 -17.14 5.98 -16.34
C ARG A 133 -17.67 5.20 -17.54
N THR A 134 -18.87 5.51 -18.01
CA THR A 134 -19.46 4.87 -19.19
C THR A 134 -18.88 5.49 -20.46
N ALA A 135 -18.79 6.82 -20.51
CA ALA A 135 -18.20 7.59 -21.60
C ALA A 135 -16.76 7.17 -21.90
N VAL A 136 -15.91 7.04 -20.88
CA VAL A 136 -14.52 6.59 -21.04
C VAL A 136 -14.43 5.14 -21.55
N LYS A 137 -15.38 4.28 -21.19
CA LYS A 137 -15.41 2.89 -21.71
C LYS A 137 -15.76 2.81 -23.20
N LEU A 138 -16.40 3.84 -23.74
CA LEU A 138 -16.80 3.91 -25.15
C LEU A 138 -15.68 4.48 -26.04
N GLU A 139 -14.61 5.02 -25.47
CA GLU A 139 -13.45 5.45 -26.25
C GLU A 139 -12.91 4.28 -27.09
N PRO A 140 -12.51 4.53 -28.34
CA PRO A 140 -11.76 3.55 -29.12
C PRO A 140 -10.48 3.22 -28.35
N ARG A 141 -10.43 2.02 -27.78
CA ARG A 141 -9.19 1.55 -27.17
C ARG A 141 -8.14 1.47 -28.27
N SER A 142 -7.06 2.22 -28.13
CA SER A 142 -5.83 1.93 -28.86
C SER A 142 -5.56 0.44 -28.69
N GLU A 143 -5.52 -0.31 -29.79
CA GLU A 143 -5.03 -1.67 -29.71
C GLU A 143 -3.63 -1.57 -29.10
N PRO A 144 -3.38 -2.19 -27.94
CA PRO A 144 -2.06 -2.13 -27.34
C PRO A 144 -1.08 -2.62 -28.39
N GLU A 145 0.04 -1.89 -28.58
CA GLU A 145 1.13 -2.39 -29.41
C GLU A 145 1.36 -3.88 -29.06
N PRO A 146 1.56 -4.76 -30.06
CA PRO A 146 1.77 -6.18 -29.80
C PRO A 146 2.97 -6.39 -28.87
N GLY A 147 2.73 -6.43 -27.55
CA GLY A 147 3.79 -6.49 -26.54
C GLY A 147 3.49 -5.81 -25.19
N SER A 148 2.55 -4.86 -25.12
CA SER A 148 2.35 -4.01 -23.92
C SER A 148 1.14 -4.37 -23.05
N LYS A 149 0.64 -5.62 -23.09
CA LYS A 149 -0.31 -6.05 -22.05
C LYS A 149 0.48 -6.19 -20.74
N PRO A 150 0.30 -5.30 -19.73
CA PRO A 150 0.90 -5.54 -18.43
C PRO A 150 0.44 -6.93 -17.96
N GLU A 151 1.38 -7.74 -17.49
CA GLU A 151 1.08 -9.07 -16.99
C GLU A 151 -0.01 -8.95 -15.92
N PRO A 152 -1.13 -9.70 -16.00
CA PRO A 152 -2.24 -9.50 -15.07
C PRO A 152 -1.75 -9.62 -13.63
N GLU A 153 -1.99 -8.56 -12.86
CA GLU A 153 -1.43 -8.42 -11.51
C GLU A 153 -1.76 -9.63 -10.64
N ARG A 154 -0.70 -10.25 -10.12
CA ARG A 154 -0.77 -11.33 -9.15
C ARG A 154 -0.96 -10.72 -7.77
N SER A 155 -1.96 -11.17 -7.03
CA SER A 155 -2.11 -10.74 -5.64
C SER A 155 -2.69 -11.84 -4.76
N ILE A 156 -2.27 -11.83 -3.50
CA ILE A 156 -2.90 -12.59 -2.43
C ILE A 156 -3.17 -11.64 -1.27
N SER A 157 -4.42 -11.57 -0.84
CA SER A 157 -4.85 -10.76 0.29
C SER A 157 -5.56 -11.64 1.32
N LYS A 158 -5.56 -11.22 2.58
CA LYS A 158 -6.29 -11.91 3.63
C LYS A 158 -7.07 -10.96 4.53
N ILE A 159 -8.25 -11.38 4.92
CA ILE A 159 -9.17 -10.67 5.81
C ILE A 159 -9.40 -11.57 7.02
N SER A 160 -9.16 -11.03 8.22
CA SER A 160 -9.44 -11.72 9.49
C SER A 160 -10.82 -11.32 9.97
N HIS A 161 -11.60 -12.29 10.42
CA HIS A 161 -12.96 -12.11 10.93
C HIS A 161 -13.01 -12.27 12.45
N ASP A 162 -14.03 -11.70 13.08
CA ASP A 162 -14.20 -11.71 14.54
C ASP A 162 -14.55 -13.10 15.10
N ASP A 163 -15.02 -14.02 14.24
CA ASP A 163 -15.26 -15.43 14.57
C ASP A 163 -13.98 -16.29 14.59
N GLY A 164 -12.81 -15.66 14.37
CA GLY A 164 -11.51 -16.32 14.34
C GLY A 164 -11.15 -16.93 12.99
N SER A 165 -12.03 -16.87 11.99
CA SER A 165 -11.76 -17.34 10.64
C SER A 165 -10.95 -16.32 9.83
N VAL A 166 -10.30 -16.79 8.75
CA VAL A 166 -9.53 -15.94 7.84
C VAL A 166 -9.90 -16.27 6.41
N THR A 167 -10.35 -15.27 5.65
CA THR A 167 -10.58 -15.41 4.21
C THR A 167 -9.34 -15.01 3.43
N TYR A 168 -8.91 -15.85 2.49
CA TYR A 168 -7.86 -15.54 1.53
C TYR A 168 -8.48 -15.25 0.16
N LYS A 169 -8.01 -14.19 -0.51
CA LYS A 169 -8.39 -13.86 -1.90
C LYS A 169 -7.14 -13.83 -2.77
N ILE A 170 -7.10 -14.71 -3.75
CA ILE A 170 -5.98 -14.90 -4.68
C ILE A 170 -6.41 -14.46 -6.08
N ARG A 171 -5.58 -13.67 -6.76
CA ARG A 171 -5.71 -13.30 -8.17
C ARG A 171 -4.54 -13.89 -8.94
N LEU A 172 -4.85 -14.73 -9.93
CA LEU A 172 -3.87 -15.41 -10.78
C LEU A 172 -4.16 -15.15 -12.27
N PRO A 173 -3.12 -15.07 -13.12
CA PRO A 173 -3.26 -15.19 -14.56
C PRO A 173 -3.95 -16.51 -14.95
N LYS A 174 -4.68 -16.53 -16.07
CA LYS A 174 -5.49 -17.70 -16.49
C LYS A 174 -4.71 -19.02 -16.54
N LEU A 175 -3.46 -19.00 -17.03
CA LEU A 175 -2.63 -20.19 -17.12
C LEU A 175 -2.19 -20.72 -15.74
N GLU A 176 -2.03 -19.84 -14.75
CA GLU A 176 -1.66 -20.24 -13.39
C GLU A 176 -2.89 -20.65 -12.58
N ALA A 177 -4.03 -19.98 -12.78
CA ALA A 177 -5.31 -20.41 -12.25
C ALA A 177 -5.64 -21.84 -12.71
N ALA A 178 -5.46 -22.16 -13.99
CA ALA A 178 -5.68 -23.51 -14.50
C ALA A 178 -4.77 -24.57 -13.84
N LYS A 179 -3.51 -24.22 -13.53
CA LYS A 179 -2.61 -25.11 -12.78
C LYS A 179 -3.07 -25.30 -11.34
N PHE A 180 -3.50 -24.21 -10.69
CA PHE A 180 -4.04 -24.24 -9.34
C PHE A 180 -5.30 -25.11 -9.26
N ASP A 181 -6.25 -24.91 -10.18
CA ASP A 181 -7.50 -25.65 -10.24
C ASP A 181 -7.26 -27.16 -10.45
N ALA A 182 -6.34 -27.50 -11.37
CA ALA A 182 -5.98 -28.90 -11.63
C ALA A 182 -5.32 -29.58 -10.42
N ALA A 183 -4.41 -28.87 -9.72
CA ALA A 183 -3.78 -29.38 -8.50
C ALA A 183 -4.80 -29.57 -7.38
N LEU A 184 -5.67 -28.59 -7.17
CA LEU A 184 -6.73 -28.65 -6.17
C LEU A 184 -7.68 -29.82 -6.42
N ALA A 185 -8.14 -29.98 -7.66
CA ALA A 185 -9.01 -31.09 -8.06
C ALA A 185 -8.33 -32.44 -7.82
N SER A 186 -7.05 -32.59 -8.21
CA SER A 186 -6.30 -33.84 -7.99
C SER A 186 -6.21 -34.24 -6.52
N HIS A 187 -5.99 -33.27 -5.62
CA HIS A 187 -5.93 -33.54 -4.18
C HIS A 187 -7.31 -33.87 -3.61
N GLN A 188 -8.36 -33.16 -4.05
CA GLN A 188 -9.72 -33.46 -3.65
C GLN A 188 -10.15 -34.87 -4.10
N ASP A 189 -9.86 -35.25 -5.34
CA ASP A 189 -10.22 -36.57 -5.89
C ASP A 189 -9.53 -37.70 -5.12
N ALA A 190 -8.27 -37.51 -4.70
CA ALA A 190 -7.55 -38.47 -3.86
C ALA A 190 -8.22 -38.65 -2.50
N LEU A 191 -8.56 -37.56 -1.82
CA LEU A 191 -9.29 -37.61 -0.53
C LEU A 191 -10.66 -38.28 -0.68
N VAL A 192 -11.38 -38.00 -1.77
CA VAL A 192 -12.68 -38.63 -2.06
C VAL A 192 -12.51 -40.13 -2.30
N ALA A 193 -11.46 -40.55 -3.01
CA ALA A 193 -11.18 -41.96 -3.26
C ALA A 193 -10.84 -42.71 -1.95
N ASP A 194 -10.03 -42.11 -1.09
CA ASP A 194 -9.69 -42.70 0.21
C ASP A 194 -10.89 -42.76 1.15
N TRP A 195 -11.69 -41.70 1.22
CA TRP A 195 -12.93 -41.69 1.99
C TRP A 195 -13.89 -42.80 1.51
N LYS A 196 -14.05 -42.99 0.19
CA LYS A 196 -14.91 -44.07 -0.34
C LYS A 196 -14.37 -45.45 0.03
N ARG A 197 -13.07 -45.68 -0.13
CA ARG A 197 -12.39 -46.94 0.22
C ARG A 197 -12.59 -47.31 1.69
N ASP A 198 -12.48 -46.34 2.58
CA ASP A 198 -12.57 -46.55 4.03
C ASP A 198 -14.02 -46.78 4.51
N HIS A 199 -15.01 -46.47 3.67
CA HIS A 199 -16.44 -46.55 3.99
C HIS A 199 -17.22 -47.54 3.10
N GLU A 200 -16.54 -48.43 2.38
CA GLU A 200 -17.17 -49.42 1.49
C GLU A 200 -17.84 -50.60 2.23
N ASP A 201 -17.47 -50.90 3.50
CA ASP A 201 -17.88 -52.14 4.20
C ASP A 201 -18.53 -51.96 5.61
N GLY A 202 -19.05 -50.77 5.96
CA GLY A 202 -19.67 -50.53 7.28
C GLY A 202 -20.92 -49.64 7.26
N PRO A 203 -21.89 -49.83 8.19
CA PRO A 203 -23.00 -48.89 8.33
C PRO A 203 -22.46 -47.51 8.73
N PRO A 204 -23.07 -46.41 8.24
CA PRO A 204 -22.63 -45.07 8.59
C PRO A 204 -22.69 -44.88 10.11
N SER A 205 -21.53 -44.68 10.71
CA SER A 205 -21.36 -44.30 12.11
C SER A 205 -21.52 -42.78 12.25
N ASP A 206 -22.14 -42.32 13.34
CA ASP A 206 -22.20 -40.88 13.69
C ASP A 206 -20.80 -40.27 13.97
N GLU A 207 -19.75 -41.10 14.04
CA GLU A 207 -18.34 -40.70 14.19
C GLU A 207 -17.57 -40.61 12.86
N ALA A 208 -18.22 -40.84 11.72
CA ALA A 208 -17.55 -40.79 10.41
C ALA A 208 -17.16 -39.35 10.01
N PRO A 209 -15.94 -39.11 9.49
CA PRO A 209 -15.52 -37.80 9.04
C PRO A 209 -16.40 -37.32 7.86
N PRO A 210 -16.67 -36.00 7.77
CA PRO A 210 -17.50 -35.44 6.72
C PRO A 210 -16.90 -35.69 5.33
N PHE A 211 -17.75 -35.74 4.31
CA PHE A 211 -17.31 -35.93 2.93
C PHE A 211 -16.34 -34.81 2.50
N PRO A 212 -15.17 -35.12 1.90
CA PRO A 212 -14.17 -34.13 1.55
C PRO A 212 -14.70 -33.05 0.59
N ASN A 213 -14.42 -31.80 0.91
CA ASN A 213 -14.78 -30.62 0.10
C ASN A 213 -13.52 -29.94 -0.47
N GLN A 214 -13.72 -28.84 -1.20
CA GLN A 214 -12.61 -28.11 -1.83
C GLN A 214 -11.61 -27.51 -0.82
N VAL A 215 -12.05 -27.17 0.40
CA VAL A 215 -11.13 -26.71 1.46
C VAL A 215 -10.21 -27.84 1.90
N ASP A 216 -10.73 -29.06 2.02
CA ASP A 216 -9.92 -30.24 2.38
C ASP A 216 -8.90 -30.55 1.28
N GLY A 217 -9.32 -30.49 0.01
CA GLY A 217 -8.41 -30.60 -1.14
C GLY A 217 -7.31 -29.53 -1.13
N PHE A 218 -7.66 -28.28 -0.77
CA PHE A 218 -6.70 -27.18 -0.69
C PHE A 218 -5.70 -27.39 0.46
N MET A 219 -6.16 -27.84 1.62
CA MET A 219 -5.29 -28.13 2.76
C MET A 219 -4.37 -29.31 2.48
N SER A 220 -4.87 -30.37 1.84
CA SER A 220 -4.04 -31.50 1.38
C SER A 220 -2.95 -31.06 0.40
N LEU A 221 -3.25 -30.14 -0.52
CA LEU A 221 -2.26 -29.55 -1.43
C LEU A 221 -1.16 -28.79 -0.66
N VAL A 222 -1.53 -28.02 0.36
CA VAL A 222 -0.58 -27.27 1.21
C VAL A 222 0.31 -28.23 2.02
N GLU A 223 -0.28 -29.25 2.62
CA GLU A 223 0.42 -30.27 3.41
C GLU A 223 1.37 -31.09 2.55
N ALA A 224 0.96 -31.51 1.35
CA ALA A 224 1.82 -32.22 0.42
C ALA A 224 3.01 -31.36 -0.05
N GLY A 225 2.80 -30.05 -0.26
CA GLY A 225 3.88 -29.11 -0.54
C GLY A 225 4.87 -29.02 0.63
N TRP A 226 4.35 -28.98 1.86
CA TRP A 226 5.16 -28.98 3.08
C TRP A 226 5.95 -30.28 3.25
N ASP A 227 5.31 -31.43 3.09
CA ASP A 227 5.93 -32.75 3.22
C ASP A 227 6.96 -33.01 2.11
N ALA A 228 6.70 -32.57 0.89
CA ALA A 228 7.67 -32.64 -0.19
C ALA A 228 8.90 -31.76 0.09
N ASP A 229 8.72 -30.61 0.74
CA ASP A 229 9.83 -29.75 1.15
C ASP A 229 10.61 -30.36 2.34
N VAL A 230 9.91 -30.96 3.30
CA VAL A 230 10.50 -31.70 4.43
C VAL A 230 11.27 -32.93 3.95
N ALA A 231 10.71 -33.72 3.03
CA ALA A 231 11.35 -34.91 2.47
C ALA A 231 12.57 -34.56 1.60
N ARG A 232 12.51 -33.44 0.86
CA ARG A 232 13.65 -32.95 0.06
C ARG A 232 14.75 -32.36 0.95
N ARG A 233 14.43 -31.94 2.17
CA ARG A 233 15.35 -31.24 3.10
C ARG A 233 15.08 -31.64 4.56
N PRO A 234 15.40 -32.89 4.97
CA PRO A 234 15.04 -33.45 6.28
C PRO A 234 15.69 -32.74 7.48
N HIS A 235 16.72 -31.94 7.22
CA HIS A 235 17.24 -30.97 8.18
C HIS A 235 17.15 -29.61 7.51
N GLY A 236 16.14 -28.81 7.86
CA GLY A 236 15.98 -27.43 7.41
C GLY A 236 17.15 -26.54 7.86
N GLN A 237 18.33 -26.74 7.28
CA GLN A 237 19.35 -25.71 7.20
C GLN A 237 18.93 -24.81 6.05
N ARG A 238 18.57 -23.59 6.41
CA ARG A 238 18.41 -22.45 5.51
C ARG A 238 19.60 -22.41 4.53
N THR A 239 19.40 -21.81 3.35
CA THR A 239 20.50 -21.23 2.59
C THR A 239 21.26 -20.29 3.53
N THR A 240 22.31 -20.79 4.17
CA THR A 240 23.04 -20.05 5.19
C THR A 240 24.01 -19.19 4.42
N VAL A 241 23.68 -17.91 4.29
CA VAL A 241 24.66 -16.92 3.86
C VAL A 241 25.71 -16.86 4.97
N VAL A 242 26.85 -17.52 4.76
CA VAL A 242 27.99 -17.44 5.66
C VAL A 242 28.64 -16.08 5.44
N VAL A 243 28.74 -15.30 6.50
CA VAL A 243 29.37 -13.97 6.48
C VAL A 243 30.57 -14.00 7.40
N HIS A 244 31.72 -13.63 6.86
CA HIS A 244 32.94 -13.46 7.65
C HIS A 244 32.93 -12.05 8.23
N VAL A 245 33.04 -11.94 9.55
CA VAL A 245 33.03 -10.65 10.25
C VAL A 245 34.33 -10.49 11.03
N ASP A 246 35.07 -9.43 10.72
CA ASP A 246 36.22 -8.96 11.51
C ASP A 246 35.74 -7.82 12.41
N ILE A 247 35.61 -8.11 13.71
CA ILE A 247 35.10 -7.15 14.70
C ILE A 247 36.11 -6.03 14.95
N GLU A 248 37.41 -6.32 14.93
CA GLU A 248 38.45 -5.33 15.19
C GLU A 248 38.54 -4.30 14.05
N LYS A 249 38.39 -4.76 12.80
CA LYS A 249 38.45 -3.91 11.61
C LYS A 249 37.09 -3.38 11.16
N ARG A 250 35.99 -3.81 11.81
CA ARG A 250 34.61 -3.56 11.37
C ARG A 250 34.43 -3.90 9.88
N LEU A 251 34.86 -5.07 9.44
CA LEU A 251 34.69 -5.50 8.04
C LEU A 251 33.81 -6.74 7.98
N ALA A 252 32.95 -6.82 6.97
CA ALA A 252 32.19 -8.02 6.67
C ALA A 252 32.22 -8.35 5.18
N ALA A 253 32.30 -9.63 4.85
CA ALA A 253 32.26 -10.11 3.47
C ALA A 253 31.41 -11.39 3.38
N LEU A 254 30.72 -11.55 2.26
CA LEU A 254 30.06 -12.81 1.95
C LEU A 254 31.10 -13.91 1.76
N HIS A 255 30.81 -15.13 2.18
CA HIS A 255 31.68 -16.28 1.92
C HIS A 255 31.88 -16.45 0.40
N LEU A 256 33.13 -16.27 -0.07
CA LEU A 256 33.50 -16.24 -1.49
C LEU A 256 32.85 -15.11 -2.31
N GLY A 257 32.45 -14.01 -1.66
CA GLY A 257 31.85 -12.84 -2.30
C GLY A 257 32.55 -11.52 -1.95
N SER A 258 31.93 -10.42 -2.37
CA SER A 258 32.45 -9.07 -2.14
C SER A 258 32.39 -8.64 -0.68
N VAL A 259 33.24 -7.67 -0.34
CA VAL A 259 33.15 -6.93 0.93
C VAL A 259 31.85 -6.14 0.93
N LEU A 260 31.12 -6.20 2.05
CA LEU A 260 29.91 -5.43 2.29
C LEU A 260 30.27 -3.99 2.63
N THR A 261 29.44 -3.04 2.20
CA THR A 261 29.49 -1.67 2.71
C THR A 261 29.18 -1.61 4.21
N ASP A 262 29.55 -0.52 4.88
CA ASP A 262 29.26 -0.32 6.31
C ASP A 262 27.76 -0.47 6.62
N ASP A 263 26.90 0.07 5.77
CA ASP A 263 25.46 0.07 5.97
C ASP A 263 24.86 -1.33 5.74
N GLU A 264 25.36 -2.08 4.75
CA GLU A 264 24.98 -3.48 4.50
C GLU A 264 25.42 -4.39 5.64
N ARG A 265 26.64 -4.19 6.18
CA ARG A 265 27.15 -4.92 7.35
C ARG A 265 26.23 -4.73 8.55
N ARG A 266 25.94 -3.48 8.90
CA ARG A 266 25.13 -3.14 10.08
C ARG A 266 23.69 -3.66 9.94
N LEU A 267 23.09 -3.53 8.76
CA LEU A 267 21.78 -4.10 8.46
C LEU A 267 21.75 -5.63 8.68
N LEU A 268 22.77 -6.33 8.18
CA LEU A 268 22.88 -7.78 8.30
C LEU A 268 23.02 -8.23 9.77
N LEU A 269 23.75 -7.47 10.58
CA LEU A 269 23.97 -7.78 12.00
C LEU A 269 22.74 -7.51 12.90
N CYS A 270 21.68 -6.86 12.44
CA CYS A 270 20.54 -6.56 13.30
C CYS A 270 19.63 -7.79 13.58
N ASP A 271 19.20 -8.56 12.57
CA ASP A 271 18.21 -9.66 12.75
C ASP A 271 18.38 -10.84 11.77
N ALA A 272 19.47 -10.89 10.98
CA ALA A 272 19.65 -11.99 10.03
C ALA A 272 19.86 -13.33 10.75
N THR A 273 19.35 -14.43 10.23
CA THR A 273 19.81 -15.77 10.65
C THR A 273 20.99 -16.18 9.77
N CYS A 274 22.19 -15.81 10.20
CA CYS A 274 23.45 -16.18 9.56
C CYS A 274 24.37 -16.87 10.57
N GLU A 275 25.16 -17.83 10.09
CA GLU A 275 26.25 -18.39 10.87
C GLU A 275 27.42 -17.41 10.82
N VAL A 276 27.72 -16.77 11.95
CA VAL A 276 28.78 -15.76 12.04
C VAL A 276 30.07 -16.45 12.46
N TRP A 277 31.07 -16.40 11.59
CA TRP A 277 32.41 -16.87 11.89
C TRP A 277 33.25 -15.67 12.31
N LEU A 278 33.66 -15.68 13.58
CA LEU A 278 34.59 -14.69 14.09
C LEU A 278 35.98 -15.00 13.53
N GLN A 279 36.65 -14.00 12.98
CA GLN A 279 38.03 -14.14 12.52
C GLN A 279 38.95 -13.14 13.21
N LYS A 280 40.18 -13.57 13.49
CA LYS A 280 41.27 -12.70 13.93
C LYS A 280 42.48 -12.95 13.04
N HIS A 281 43.03 -11.90 12.44
CA HIS A 281 44.13 -11.99 11.46
C HIS A 281 43.86 -12.97 10.30
N GLY A 282 42.61 -13.07 9.84
CA GLY A 282 42.21 -13.97 8.75
C GLY A 282 42.09 -15.45 9.14
N GLN A 283 42.20 -15.78 10.43
CA GLN A 283 42.00 -17.14 10.95
C GLN A 283 40.65 -17.23 11.70
N PRO A 284 39.78 -18.22 11.43
CA PRO A 284 38.54 -18.44 12.17
C PRO A 284 38.84 -18.81 13.64
N ILE A 285 38.35 -17.99 14.58
CA ILE A 285 38.53 -18.18 16.03
C ILE A 285 37.32 -18.85 16.70
N GLY A 286 36.18 -18.95 16.00
CA GLY A 286 34.99 -19.70 16.44
C GLY A 286 33.65 -19.03 16.10
N ALA A 287 32.54 -19.69 16.43
CA ALA A 287 31.19 -19.12 16.41
C ALA A 287 30.85 -18.59 17.83
N GLY A 288 30.82 -17.26 17.99
CA GLY A 288 30.80 -16.59 19.31
C GLY A 288 29.58 -16.88 20.21
N ARG A 289 29.80 -16.86 21.54
CA ARG A 289 28.86 -17.21 22.63
C ARG A 289 27.93 -16.09 23.14
N SER A 290 27.84 -14.94 22.49
CA SER A 290 26.82 -13.92 22.81
C SER A 290 25.76 -13.96 21.71
N THR A 291 24.63 -14.62 21.95
CA THR A 291 23.60 -14.81 20.92
C THR A 291 22.98 -13.47 20.52
N ARG A 292 23.46 -12.92 19.40
CA ARG A 292 22.81 -11.84 18.64
C ARG A 292 21.38 -12.22 18.25
N THR A 293 21.15 -13.51 18.04
CA THR A 293 19.86 -14.09 17.69
C THR A 293 18.80 -13.77 18.75
N ILE A 294 17.77 -13.06 18.32
CA ILE A 294 16.65 -12.69 19.16
C ILE A 294 15.81 -13.94 19.41
N SER A 295 15.63 -14.30 20.68
CA SER A 295 14.87 -15.49 21.06
C SER A 295 13.40 -15.36 20.66
N ARG A 296 12.71 -16.49 20.43
CA ARG A 296 11.25 -16.48 20.14
C ARG A 296 10.44 -15.80 21.25
N ARG A 297 10.88 -15.91 22.50
CA ARG A 297 10.23 -15.25 23.65
C ARG A 297 10.36 -13.73 23.55
N LEU A 298 11.57 -13.23 23.28
CA LEU A 298 11.84 -11.80 23.14
C LEU A 298 11.14 -11.22 21.90
N ARG A 299 11.10 -11.99 20.80
CA ARG A 299 10.34 -11.64 19.59
C ARG A 299 8.85 -11.45 19.87
N ARG A 300 8.22 -12.38 20.59
CA ARG A 300 6.80 -12.24 20.99
C ARG A 300 6.56 -11.03 21.88
N ALA A 301 7.48 -10.73 22.80
CA ALA A 301 7.38 -9.54 23.65
C ALA A 301 7.47 -8.23 22.82
N LEU A 302 8.35 -8.20 21.83
CA LEU A 302 8.46 -7.08 20.87
C LEU A 302 7.17 -6.91 20.05
N GLU A 303 6.63 -7.99 19.50
CA GLU A 303 5.39 -7.96 18.72
C GLU A 303 4.21 -7.46 19.54
N HIS A 304 4.13 -7.84 20.82
CA HIS A 304 3.11 -7.36 21.74
C HIS A 304 3.24 -5.86 22.07
N ARG A 305 4.47 -5.40 22.34
CA ARG A 305 4.75 -4.00 22.71
C ARG A 305 4.58 -3.06 21.53
N ASP A 306 5.20 -3.39 20.40
CA ASP A 306 5.34 -2.45 19.28
C ASP A 306 4.13 -2.46 18.35
N ARG A 307 3.46 -3.62 18.18
CA ARG A 307 2.25 -3.89 17.36
C ARG A 307 2.38 -3.60 15.85
N CYS A 308 3.12 -2.57 15.49
CA CYS A 308 3.50 -2.18 14.14
C CYS A 308 4.94 -1.64 14.15
N CYS A 309 5.43 -1.22 12.98
CA CYS A 309 6.68 -0.49 12.87
C CYS A 309 6.67 0.75 13.77
N ARG A 310 7.73 0.95 14.56
CA ARG A 310 7.83 2.07 15.53
C ARG A 310 8.18 3.43 14.92
N VAL A 311 8.50 3.49 13.63
CA VAL A 311 8.67 4.77 12.92
C VAL A 311 7.30 5.50 12.83
N PRO A 312 7.21 6.77 13.26
CA PRO A 312 5.96 7.54 13.25
C PRO A 312 5.23 7.50 11.89
N GLY A 313 3.92 7.23 11.91
CA GLY A 313 3.10 7.15 10.70
C GLY A 313 3.11 5.81 9.96
N CYS A 314 3.99 4.88 10.31
CA CYS A 314 4.06 3.60 9.62
C CYS A 314 3.08 2.56 10.22
N GLY A 315 2.07 2.16 9.46
CA GLY A 315 1.10 1.13 9.85
C GLY A 315 1.51 -0.32 9.57
N ALA A 316 2.78 -0.59 9.23
CA ALA A 316 3.22 -1.94 8.86
C ALA A 316 3.20 -2.88 10.07
N THR A 317 2.43 -3.98 10.00
CA THR A 317 2.27 -4.96 11.10
C THR A 317 2.94 -6.31 10.81
N ARG A 318 3.48 -6.51 9.61
CA ARG A 318 4.06 -7.79 9.16
C ARG A 318 5.44 -7.61 8.56
N GLY A 319 6.22 -8.69 8.59
CA GLY A 319 7.59 -8.70 8.06
C GLY A 319 8.54 -7.77 8.81
N LEU A 320 8.26 -7.48 10.08
CA LEU A 320 9.05 -6.55 10.88
C LEU A 320 10.39 -7.18 11.26
N HIS A 321 11.45 -6.40 11.17
CA HIS A 321 12.78 -6.72 11.67
C HIS A 321 12.93 -6.15 13.07
N ALA A 322 13.56 -6.90 13.96
CA ALA A 322 13.97 -6.37 15.23
C ALA A 322 15.33 -5.66 15.08
N HIS A 323 15.43 -4.45 15.61
CA HIS A 323 16.58 -3.58 15.45
C HIS A 323 17.10 -3.17 16.82
N HIS A 324 18.41 -3.29 17.03
CA HIS A 324 19.08 -2.80 18.23
C HIS A 324 19.29 -1.29 18.16
N ILE A 325 18.75 -0.54 19.13
CA ILE A 325 18.90 0.92 19.22
C ILE A 325 20.38 1.29 19.43
N ILE A 326 20.99 0.72 20.48
CA ILE A 326 22.44 0.66 20.58
C ILE A 326 22.84 -0.57 19.78
N HIS A 327 23.48 -0.35 18.64
CA HIS A 327 23.77 -1.42 17.69
C HIS A 327 24.62 -2.53 18.33
N TRP A 328 24.37 -3.78 17.95
CA TRP A 328 25.06 -4.95 18.51
C TRP A 328 26.60 -4.89 18.33
N GLU A 329 27.06 -4.41 17.17
CA GLU A 329 28.50 -4.25 16.88
C GLU A 329 29.18 -3.19 17.78
N ASP A 330 28.38 -2.28 18.35
CA ASP A 330 28.83 -1.25 19.29
C ASP A 330 28.64 -1.70 20.76
N GLY A 331 28.37 -2.99 20.99
CA GLY A 331 28.19 -3.59 22.33
C GLY A 331 26.76 -3.59 22.84
N GLY A 332 25.78 -3.30 22.00
CA GLY A 332 24.36 -3.34 22.36
C GLY A 332 23.86 -4.71 22.81
N VAL A 333 23.16 -4.75 23.94
CA VAL A 333 22.59 -6.00 24.49
C VAL A 333 21.32 -6.42 23.73
N THR A 334 21.09 -7.73 23.62
CA THR A 334 19.87 -8.31 23.02
C THR A 334 18.75 -8.41 24.06
N GLU A 335 18.26 -7.25 24.51
CA GLU A 335 17.24 -7.11 25.55
C GLU A 335 16.08 -6.22 25.09
N LEU A 336 14.91 -6.39 25.69
CA LEU A 336 13.68 -5.73 25.24
C LEU A 336 13.80 -4.20 25.20
N HIS A 337 14.52 -3.60 26.14
CA HIS A 337 14.71 -2.14 26.24
C HIS A 337 15.63 -1.57 25.15
N ASN A 338 16.45 -2.41 24.52
CA ASN A 338 17.39 -2.02 23.47
C ASN A 338 16.93 -2.45 22.07
N LEU A 339 15.76 -3.09 21.95
CA LEU A 339 15.24 -3.60 20.69
C LEU A 339 13.94 -2.88 20.31
N VAL A 340 13.71 -2.65 19.03
CA VAL A 340 12.44 -2.15 18.46
C VAL A 340 12.09 -2.87 17.16
N LEU A 341 10.80 -2.97 16.85
CA LEU A 341 10.34 -3.47 15.56
C LEU A 341 10.24 -2.36 14.51
N VAL A 342 10.88 -2.59 13.37
CA VAL A 342 10.86 -1.72 12.19
C VAL A 342 10.58 -2.53 10.93
N CYS A 343 9.89 -1.96 9.94
CA CYS A 343 9.68 -2.66 8.67
C CYS A 343 10.97 -2.73 7.84
N PRO A 344 11.10 -3.62 6.85
CA PRO A 344 12.33 -3.77 6.05
C PRO A 344 12.76 -2.48 5.36
N TYR A 345 11.80 -1.66 4.95
CA TYR A 345 12.04 -0.35 4.33
C TYR A 345 12.70 0.63 5.32
N HIS A 346 12.06 0.87 6.46
CA HIS A 346 12.61 1.78 7.49
C HIS A 346 13.90 1.28 8.11
N HIS A 347 14.08 -0.04 8.20
CA HIS A 347 15.33 -0.62 8.66
C HIS A 347 16.49 -0.26 7.72
N ARG A 348 16.28 -0.32 6.40
CA ARG A 348 17.28 0.11 5.40
C ARG A 348 17.55 1.60 5.47
N LEU A 349 16.50 2.44 5.54
CA LEU A 349 16.67 3.89 5.64
C LEU A 349 17.49 4.31 6.87
N HIS A 350 17.32 3.60 7.98
CA HIS A 350 18.12 3.88 9.17
C HIS A 350 19.60 3.57 8.96
N HIS A 351 19.92 2.41 8.38
CA HIS A 351 21.31 2.07 8.08
C HIS A 351 21.94 2.98 7.02
N GLN A 352 21.16 3.42 6.04
CA GLN A 352 21.57 4.42 5.03
C GLN A 352 21.64 5.86 5.57
N ARG A 353 21.36 6.08 6.86
CA ARG A 353 21.37 7.40 7.54
C ARG A 353 20.39 8.42 6.95
N VAL A 354 19.36 7.97 6.23
CA VAL A 354 18.24 8.80 5.79
C VAL A 354 17.34 9.16 6.98
N ILE A 355 17.24 8.25 7.94
CA ILE A 355 16.60 8.47 9.25
C ILE A 355 17.50 7.99 10.39
N THR A 356 17.37 8.58 11.57
CA THR A 356 18.10 8.12 12.77
C THR A 356 17.12 7.70 13.86
N ILE A 357 17.29 6.48 14.37
CA ILE A 357 16.49 5.91 15.46
C ILE A 357 17.31 5.96 16.75
N THR A 358 16.83 6.68 17.76
CA THR A 358 17.52 6.88 19.04
C THR A 358 16.54 6.91 20.21
N GLY A 359 17.06 7.07 21.44
CA GLY A 359 16.26 7.13 22.67
C GLY A 359 15.91 5.75 23.22
N PRO A 360 15.21 5.67 24.37
CA PRO A 360 14.82 4.39 24.94
C PRO A 360 13.66 3.76 24.16
N ALA A 361 13.55 2.42 24.15
CA ALA A 361 12.58 1.72 23.31
C ALA A 361 11.09 2.03 23.60
N ASP A 362 10.78 2.52 24.80
CA ASP A 362 9.45 3.02 25.17
C ASP A 362 9.19 4.43 24.64
N ARG A 363 10.21 5.27 24.53
CA ARG A 363 10.14 6.66 24.03
C ARG A 363 11.11 6.89 22.86
N LEU A 364 10.89 6.12 21.79
CA LEU A 364 11.72 6.17 20.58
C LEU A 364 11.67 7.56 19.94
N VAL A 365 12.85 8.09 19.59
CA VAL A 365 13.00 9.33 18.83
C VAL A 365 13.50 8.97 17.44
N VAL A 366 12.73 9.35 16.41
CA VAL A 366 13.12 9.17 15.01
C VAL A 366 13.36 10.55 14.41
N THR A 367 14.50 10.76 13.77
CA THR A 367 14.85 12.02 13.10
C THR A 367 15.09 11.79 11.61
N ASP A 368 14.87 12.83 10.79
CA ASP A 368 15.28 12.84 9.39
C ASP A 368 16.80 13.07 9.24
N ALA A 369 17.31 13.05 8.01
CA ALA A 369 18.73 13.31 7.70
C ALA A 369 19.22 14.71 8.17
N GLY A 370 18.30 15.66 8.35
CA GLY A 370 18.58 17.01 8.88
C GLY A 370 18.51 17.10 10.40
N GLY A 371 18.27 15.99 11.10
CA GLY A 371 18.15 15.94 12.56
C GLY A 371 16.82 16.46 13.11
N ARG A 372 15.83 16.72 12.26
CA ARG A 372 14.48 17.13 12.72
C ARG A 372 13.71 15.90 13.16
N GLN A 373 13.08 15.99 14.33
CA GLN A 373 12.27 14.90 14.86
C GLN A 373 11.03 14.68 13.99
N LEU A 374 10.78 13.42 13.63
CA LEU A 374 9.55 12.99 13.00
C LEU A 374 8.50 12.78 14.10
N ASP A 375 7.44 13.57 14.06
CA ASP A 375 6.34 13.47 15.01
C ASP A 375 5.13 12.81 14.36
N GLY A 376 4.43 11.97 15.13
CA GLY A 376 3.10 11.49 14.75
C GLY A 376 2.00 12.54 14.96
N GLY A 377 2.35 13.69 15.56
CA GLY A 377 1.43 14.79 15.83
C GLY A 377 1.03 15.56 14.57
N SER A 378 -0.17 16.11 14.59
CA SER A 378 -0.64 16.99 13.51
C SER A 378 0.15 18.29 13.51
N LEU A 379 0.79 18.63 12.38
CA LEU A 379 1.38 19.95 12.15
C LEU A 379 0.31 21.01 11.82
N ALA A 380 -0.98 20.65 11.89
CA ALA A 380 -2.08 21.54 11.55
C ALA A 380 -2.07 22.78 12.46
N ARG A 381 -2.04 23.94 11.82
CA ARG A 381 -2.25 25.24 12.45
C ARG A 381 -3.66 25.73 12.07
N PRO A 382 -4.27 26.64 12.86
CA PRO A 382 -5.49 27.31 12.43
C PRO A 382 -5.33 27.88 11.01
N PRO A 383 -6.33 27.76 10.13
CA PRO A 383 -6.28 28.34 8.80
C PRO A 383 -6.00 29.84 8.90
N THR A 384 -5.02 30.32 8.15
CA THR A 384 -4.64 31.75 8.08
C THR A 384 -5.20 32.44 6.84
N THR A 385 -5.70 31.67 5.88
CA THR A 385 -6.30 32.13 4.64
C THR A 385 -7.82 32.03 4.69
N PRO A 386 -8.56 32.90 3.97
CA PRO A 386 -10.00 32.73 3.79
C PRO A 386 -10.30 31.43 3.03
N ARG A 387 -11.58 31.02 3.06
CA ARG A 387 -12.06 29.93 2.20
C ARG A 387 -11.89 30.31 0.73
N PRO A 388 -11.74 29.34 -0.19
CA PRO A 388 -11.69 29.64 -1.61
C PRO A 388 -12.91 30.47 -2.05
N ASP A 389 -12.64 31.54 -2.80
CA ASP A 389 -13.66 32.39 -3.39
C ASP A 389 -13.97 31.87 -4.80
N VAL A 390 -14.82 30.85 -4.87
CA VAL A 390 -15.23 30.19 -6.12
C VAL A 390 -16.75 30.16 -6.24
N PRO A 391 -17.31 30.18 -7.45
CA PRO A 391 -18.75 30.07 -7.65
C PRO A 391 -19.34 28.78 -7.07
N PRO A 392 -20.64 28.76 -6.72
CA PRO A 392 -21.33 27.53 -6.36
C PRO A 392 -21.21 26.47 -7.46
N CYS A 393 -20.90 25.23 -7.08
CA CYS A 393 -20.87 24.13 -8.01
C CYS A 393 -22.30 23.82 -8.48
N PRO A 394 -22.59 23.86 -9.80
CA PRO A 394 -23.93 23.54 -10.32
C PRO A 394 -24.29 22.07 -10.13
N GLY A 395 -23.29 21.19 -10.02
CA GLY A 395 -23.47 19.74 -9.98
C GLY A 395 -23.89 19.16 -11.33
N PRO A 396 -23.94 17.82 -11.44
CA PRO A 396 -24.44 17.16 -12.64
C PRO A 396 -25.95 17.42 -12.82
N THR A 397 -26.43 17.45 -14.06
CA THR A 397 -27.84 17.71 -14.35
C THR A 397 -28.76 16.59 -13.87
N GLY A 398 -28.20 15.39 -13.66
CA GLY A 398 -28.95 14.19 -13.27
C GLY A 398 -29.78 13.58 -14.40
N GLU A 399 -29.73 14.15 -15.60
CA GLU A 399 -30.45 13.66 -16.76
C GLU A 399 -29.89 12.32 -17.25
N ARG A 400 -30.74 11.52 -17.90
CA ARG A 400 -30.31 10.25 -18.50
C ARG A 400 -29.57 10.51 -19.80
N ALA A 401 -28.27 10.22 -19.81
CA ALA A 401 -27.45 10.25 -21.03
C ALA A 401 -28.05 9.36 -22.14
N GLN A 402 -28.23 9.94 -23.33
CA GLN A 402 -28.64 9.21 -24.53
C GLN A 402 -27.41 8.73 -25.29
N TRP A 403 -26.88 7.57 -24.88
CA TRP A 403 -25.63 7.00 -25.42
C TRP A 403 -25.62 6.78 -26.94
N TRP A 404 -26.79 6.65 -27.57
CA TRP A 404 -26.89 6.55 -29.02
C TRP A 404 -26.40 7.81 -29.76
N TRP A 405 -26.54 8.98 -29.12
CA TRP A 405 -26.13 10.27 -29.68
C TRP A 405 -24.84 10.80 -29.07
N TYR A 406 -24.25 10.07 -28.13
CA TYR A 406 -22.96 10.42 -27.55
C TYR A 406 -21.85 10.08 -28.54
N GLN A 407 -21.02 11.06 -28.87
CA GLN A 407 -19.82 10.88 -29.68
C GLN A 407 -18.65 10.63 -28.71
N PRO A 408 -18.08 9.42 -28.66
CA PRO A 408 -16.89 9.17 -27.87
C PRO A 408 -15.72 10.02 -28.37
N PHE A 409 -14.76 10.31 -27.50
CA PHE A 409 -13.51 10.93 -27.91
C PHE A 409 -12.80 10.01 -28.91
N GLU A 410 -12.35 10.59 -30.03
CA GLU A 410 -11.52 9.91 -31.02
C GLU A 410 -10.15 10.61 -31.05
N PRO A 411 -9.04 9.90 -30.75
CA PRO A 411 -7.72 10.50 -30.80
C PRO A 411 -7.40 10.97 -32.24
N PRO A 412 -6.68 12.09 -32.41
CA PRO A 412 -6.26 12.53 -33.73
C PRO A 412 -5.46 11.43 -34.44
N PRO A 413 -5.61 11.26 -35.76
CA PRO A 413 -4.88 10.24 -36.49
C PRO A 413 -3.38 10.45 -36.31
N THR A 414 -2.65 9.38 -35.96
CA THR A 414 -1.20 9.43 -35.85
C THR A 414 -0.61 9.91 -37.19
N PRO A 415 0.27 10.92 -37.20
CA PRO A 415 0.88 11.38 -38.44
C PRO A 415 1.64 10.20 -39.05
N SER A 416 1.28 9.83 -40.28
CA SER A 416 1.98 8.82 -41.04
C SER A 416 3.43 9.27 -41.22
N THR A 417 4.36 8.58 -40.56
CA THR A 417 5.79 8.69 -40.88
C THR A 417 5.98 8.19 -42.31
N ASN A 418 6.12 9.12 -43.26
CA ASN A 418 6.63 8.86 -44.61
C ASN A 418 8.15 8.82 -44.61
#